data_AF-A0A7Y9N430-F1
#
_entry.id   AF-A0A7Y9N430-F1
#
_cell.length_a   1.000
_cell.length_b   1.000
_cell.length_c   1.000
_cell.angle_alpha   90.00
_cell.angle_beta   90.00
_cell.angle_gamma   90.00
#
_symmetry.space_group_name_H-M   'P 1'
#
loop_
_entity.id
_entity.type
_entity.pdbx_description
1 polymer ?
#
loop_
_entity_poly.entity_id
_entity_poly.type
_entity_poly.pdbx_seq_one_letter_code
_entity_poly.pdbx_strand_id
1 'polypeptide(L)'
;MSSTTLPPSDPLTWKQADVDVHVATRGGEFAGFVEFDGSAHLVRDNHGTELGVFDSLDAAFRALEDANRPSRSTPDFPSILPRAWRRRTRRARA
;
A
#
# COMPACT_ATOMS: atom_id res chain seq x y z
N MET A 1 29.60 27.51 4.42
CA MET A 1 29.42 26.27 3.63
C MET A 1 28.12 25.64 4.10
N SER A 2 27.02 25.78 3.34
CA SER A 2 25.71 25.23 3.71
C SER A 2 25.44 24.00 2.85
N SER A 3 25.67 22.81 3.42
CA SER A 3 25.35 21.54 2.77
C SER A 3 23.87 21.25 2.99
N THR A 4 23.01 21.69 2.06
CA THR A 4 21.60 21.30 2.04
C THR A 4 21.50 19.84 1.61
N THR A 5 21.44 18.94 2.58
CA THR A 5 21.09 17.53 2.36
C THR A 5 19.63 17.48 1.89
N LEU A 6 19.42 17.40 0.57
CA LEU A 6 18.11 17.09 0.01
C LEU A 6 17.68 15.72 0.55
N PRO A 7 16.54 15.59 1.23
CA PRO A 7 16.08 14.29 1.69
C PRO A 7 15.85 13.40 0.45
N PRO A 8 16.44 12.20 0.38
CA PRO A 8 16.43 11.36 -0.83
C PRO A 8 15.10 10.64 -1.10
N SER A 9 14.00 11.04 -0.47
CA SER A 9 12.74 10.33 -0.54
C SER A 9 11.63 11.31 -0.88
N ASP A 10 11.30 11.40 -2.17
CA ASP A 10 10.02 11.98 -2.59
C ASP A 10 8.88 11.20 -1.89
N PRO A 11 8.20 11.80 -0.89
CA PRO A 11 7.25 11.10 -0.04
C PRO A 11 5.96 10.80 -0.80
N LEU A 12 5.18 9.81 -0.31
CA LEU A 12 3.86 9.56 -0.86
C LEU A 12 2.93 10.72 -0.50
N THR A 13 2.29 11.28 -1.52
CA THR A 13 1.18 12.21 -1.39
C THR A 13 -0.12 11.41 -1.35
N TRP A 14 -0.87 11.57 -0.26
CA TRP A 14 -2.11 10.85 -0.02
C TRP A 14 -3.32 11.70 -0.35
N LYS A 15 -4.30 11.10 -1.02
CA LYS A 15 -5.59 11.72 -1.33
C LYS A 15 -6.72 10.74 -1.05
N GLN A 16 -7.74 11.19 -0.34
CA GLN A 16 -8.97 10.42 -0.17
C GLN A 16 -9.76 10.43 -1.49
N ALA A 17 -9.98 9.25 -2.05
CA ALA A 17 -10.73 9.05 -3.29
C ALA A 17 -12.20 8.69 -3.01
N ASP A 18 -12.45 8.00 -1.90
CA ASP A 18 -13.77 7.68 -1.37
C ASP A 18 -13.73 7.61 0.17
N VAL A 19 -14.87 7.45 0.83
CA VAL A 19 -15.00 7.31 2.29
C VAL A 19 -14.02 6.25 2.81
N ASP A 20 -13.94 5.12 2.12
CA ASP A 20 -13.14 3.97 2.53
C ASP A 20 -11.85 3.80 1.70
N VAL A 21 -11.53 4.72 0.79
CA VAL A 21 -10.42 4.56 -0.17
C VAL A 21 -9.47 5.76 -0.14
N HIS A 22 -8.20 5.47 0.08
CA HIS A 22 -7.11 6.44 0.07
C HIS A 22 -6.08 6.08 -0.99
N VAL A 23 -5.80 6.98 -1.91
CA VAL A 23 -4.85 6.80 -3.00
C VAL A 23 -3.53 7.48 -2.66
N ALA A 24 -2.43 6.77 -2.89
CA ALA A 24 -1.09 7.32 -2.81
C ALA A 24 -0.55 7.66 -4.20
N THR A 25 0.13 8.78 -4.28
CA THR A 25 0.86 9.22 -5.47
C THR A 25 2.28 9.62 -5.10
N ARG A 26 3.24 9.41 -6.00
CA ARG A 26 4.65 9.79 -5.83
C ARG A 26 5.12 10.54 -7.05
N GLY A 27 5.61 11.77 -6.89
CA GLY A 27 6.05 12.58 -8.05
C GLY A 27 4.96 12.79 -9.12
N GLY A 28 3.68 12.68 -8.75
CA GLY A 28 2.55 12.73 -9.68
C GLY A 28 2.16 11.38 -10.30
N GLU A 29 2.89 10.30 -10.03
CA GLU A 29 2.57 8.94 -10.47
C GLU A 29 1.75 8.19 -9.43
N PHE A 30 0.87 7.28 -9.87
CA PHE A 30 0.11 6.41 -8.98
C PHE A 30 1.03 5.38 -8.32
N ALA A 31 1.05 5.36 -6.98
CA ALA A 31 1.90 4.49 -6.18
C ALA A 31 1.13 3.31 -5.57
N GLY A 32 -0.19 3.43 -5.45
CA GLY A 32 -1.05 2.41 -4.86
C GLY A 32 -2.22 3.03 -4.09
N PHE A 33 -2.92 2.20 -3.33
CA PHE A 33 -4.05 2.64 -2.53
C PHE A 33 -4.27 1.77 -1.28
N VAL A 34 -4.99 2.33 -0.33
CA VAL A 34 -5.50 1.65 0.84
C VAL A 34 -7.02 1.69 0.80
N GLU A 35 -7.65 0.54 0.97
CA GLU A 35 -9.10 0.36 0.98
C GLU A 35 -9.51 -0.26 2.31
N PHE A 36 -10.58 0.25 2.94
CA PHE A 36 -11.18 -0.36 4.11
C PHE A 36 -12.36 -1.25 3.69
N ASP A 37 -12.33 -2.54 4.03
CA ASP A 37 -13.39 -3.49 3.66
C ASP A 37 -14.55 -3.56 4.66
N GLY A 38 -14.54 -2.67 5.67
CA GLY A 38 -15.47 -2.69 6.79
C GLY A 38 -14.93 -3.39 8.04
N SER A 39 -13.81 -4.12 7.93
CA SER A 39 -13.15 -4.80 9.05
C SER A 39 -11.66 -4.46 9.15
N ALA A 40 -10.96 -4.36 8.02
CA ALA A 40 -9.53 -4.08 7.98
C ALA A 40 -9.13 -3.24 6.75
N HIS A 41 -7.93 -2.68 6.81
CA HIS A 41 -7.33 -1.87 5.75
C HIS A 41 -6.48 -2.73 4.84
N LEU A 42 -6.96 -2.97 3.62
CA LEU A 42 -6.22 -3.63 2.53
C LEU A 42 -5.33 -2.63 1.83
N VAL A 43 -4.07 -3.00 1.61
CA VAL A 43 -3.09 -2.19 0.89
C VAL A 43 -2.76 -2.86 -0.44
N ARG A 44 -2.79 -2.08 -1.53
CA ARG A 44 -2.35 -2.53 -2.85
C ARG A 44 -1.35 -1.56 -3.47
N ASP A 45 -0.40 -2.12 -4.19
CA ASP A 45 0.57 -1.37 -4.98
C ASP A 45 -0.04 -0.81 -6.29
N ASN A 46 0.77 -0.10 -7.05
CA ASN A 46 0.42 0.46 -8.35
C ASN A 46 0.05 -0.59 -9.42
N HIS A 47 0.45 -1.84 -9.25
CA HIS A 47 0.16 -2.97 -10.13
C HIS A 47 -1.07 -3.78 -9.67
N GLY A 48 -1.69 -3.41 -8.54
CA GLY A 48 -2.80 -4.13 -7.95
C GLY A 48 -2.39 -5.36 -7.14
N THR A 49 -1.10 -5.53 -6.85
CA THR A 49 -0.59 -6.54 -5.92
C THR A 49 -0.99 -6.15 -4.50
N GLU A 50 -1.56 -7.10 -3.77
CA GLU A 50 -1.85 -6.91 -2.35
C GLU A 50 -0.56 -6.97 -1.54
N LEU A 51 -0.27 -5.88 -0.82
CA LEU A 51 0.90 -5.77 0.06
C LEU A 51 0.58 -6.28 1.47
N GLY A 52 -0.69 -6.24 1.88
CA GLY A 52 -1.14 -6.76 3.15
C GLY A 52 -2.48 -6.21 3.61
N VAL A 53 -2.89 -6.67 4.79
CA VAL A 53 -4.11 -6.25 5.49
C VAL A 53 -3.74 -5.82 6.89
N PHE A 54 -4.23 -4.66 7.32
CA PHE A 54 -3.85 -4.02 8.57
C PHE A 54 -5.06 -3.58 9.38
N ASP A 55 -4.98 -3.67 10.70
CA ASP A 55 -6.05 -3.24 11.60
C ASP A 55 -6.14 -1.71 11.75
N SER A 56 -5.14 -0.97 11.24
CA SER A 56 -5.06 0.49 11.34
C SER A 56 -4.65 1.12 10.01
N LEU A 57 -5.30 2.24 9.69
CA LEU A 57 -4.99 3.05 8.51
C LEU A 57 -3.54 3.54 8.50
N ASP A 58 -3.00 3.91 9.66
CA ASP A 58 -1.61 4.39 9.76
C ASP A 58 -0.61 3.28 9.43
N ALA A 59 -0.86 2.06 9.94
CA ALA A 59 -0.05 0.89 9.62
C ALA A 59 -0.11 0.56 8.11
N ALA A 60 -1.29 0.69 7.51
CA ALA A 60 -1.49 0.51 6.08
C ALA A 60 -0.72 1.55 5.24
N PHE A 61 -0.74 2.83 5.65
CA PHE A 61 0.04 3.87 4.98
C PHE A 61 1.54 3.61 5.06
N ARG A 62 2.04 3.24 6.24
CA ARG A 62 3.47 2.93 6.42
C ARG A 62 3.91 1.75 5.56
N ALA A 63 3.10 0.71 5.46
CA ALA A 63 3.40 -0.43 4.61
C ALA A 63 3.54 -0.04 3.13
N LEU A 64 2.67 0.84 2.63
CA LEU A 64 2.77 1.32 1.24
C LEU A 64 3.97 2.25 1.03
N GLU A 65 4.28 3.10 2.01
CA GLU A 65 5.48 3.96 1.98
C GLU A 65 6.77 3.14 1.95
N ASP A 66 6.86 2.10 2.79
CA ASP A 66 8.02 1.22 2.84
C ASP A 66 8.19 0.42 1.53
N ALA A 67 7.09 -0.07 0.95
CA ALA A 67 7.11 -0.75 -0.35
C ALA A 67 7.54 0.17 -1.51
N ASN A 68 7.20 1.47 -1.42
CA ASN A 68 7.58 2.47 -2.42
C ASN A 68 8.95 3.11 -2.14
N ARG A 69 9.62 2.76 -1.04
CA ARG A 69 10.93 3.31 -0.74
C ARG A 69 11.94 2.78 -1.77
N PRO A 70 12.72 3.64 -2.43
CA PRO A 70 13.74 3.19 -3.38
C PRO A 70 14.77 2.37 -2.59
N SER A 71 14.68 1.06 -2.75
CA SER A 71 15.49 0.12 -2.02
C SER A 71 16.94 0.32 -2.46
N ARG A 72 17.79 0.77 -1.55
CA ARG A 72 19.24 0.68 -1.74
C ARG A 72 19.60 -0.79 -1.52
N SER A 73 19.29 -1.61 -2.52
CA SER A 73 19.61 -3.02 -2.69
C SER A 73 19.82 -3.84 -1.41
N THR A 74 18.80 -4.61 -1.01
CA THR A 74 18.98 -6.00 -0.56
C THR A 74 17.77 -6.82 -1.00
N PRO A 75 17.91 -7.73 -1.98
CA PRO A 75 16.88 -8.70 -2.29
C PRO A 75 17.02 -9.85 -1.29
N ASP A 76 16.31 -9.79 -0.18
CA ASP A 76 16.15 -10.95 0.67
C ASP A 76 14.74 -10.91 1.23
N PHE A 77 13.86 -11.74 0.68
CA PHE A 77 13.01 -12.67 1.41
C PHE A 77 12.12 -13.37 0.38
N PRO A 78 12.23 -14.70 0.21
CA PRO A 78 11.23 -15.45 -0.52
C PRO A 78 9.98 -15.53 0.37
N SER A 79 9.01 -14.65 0.13
CA SER A 79 7.66 -14.76 0.69
C SER A 79 6.94 -15.96 0.09
N ILE A 80 7.36 -17.16 0.49
CA ILE A 80 6.57 -18.37 0.32
C ILE A 80 5.49 -18.30 1.40
N LEU A 81 4.36 -17.68 1.07
CA LEU A 81 3.10 -17.98 1.73
C LEU A 81 2.14 -18.53 0.68
N PRO A 82 1.66 -19.78 0.84
CA PRO A 82 0.79 -20.39 -0.14
C PRO A 82 -0.54 -19.65 -0.19
N ARG A 83 -0.88 -19.23 -1.42
CA ARG A 83 -2.20 -18.82 -1.90
C ARG A 83 -3.32 -19.68 -1.31
N ALA A 84 -3.88 -19.25 -0.19
CA ALA A 84 -5.19 -19.70 0.25
C ALA A 84 -6.21 -18.62 -0.10
N TRP A 85 -6.44 -18.45 -1.41
CA TRP A 85 -7.71 -17.96 -1.92
C TRP A 85 -8.85 -18.74 -1.24
N ARG A 86 -9.55 -18.07 -0.34
CA ARG A 86 -10.95 -18.38 -0.06
C ARG A 86 -11.76 -17.13 -0.31
N ARG A 87 -11.99 -16.90 -1.62
CA ARG A 87 -13.22 -16.29 -2.11
C ARG A 87 -14.37 -16.87 -1.29
N ARG A 88 -14.98 -16.04 -0.45
CA ARG A 88 -16.27 -16.35 0.17
C ARG A 88 -17.21 -15.20 -0.14
N THR A 89 -17.54 -15.07 -1.43
CA THR A 89 -18.69 -14.30 -1.90
C THR A 89 -19.94 -14.94 -1.31
N ARG A 90 -20.48 -14.35 -0.23
CA ARG A 90 -21.80 -14.66 0.31
C ARG A 90 -22.86 -13.80 -0.39
N ARG A 91 -23.98 -14.45 -0.70
CA ARG A 91 -25.31 -13.99 -1.17
C ARG A 91 -25.48 -13.82 -2.68
N ALA A 92 -26.65 -14.04 -3.29
CA ALA A 92 -27.86 -14.89 -3.11
C ALA A 92 -28.95 -14.26 -3.98
N ARG A 93 -29.53 -15.00 -4.95
CA ARG A 93 -30.94 -14.99 -5.43
C ARG A 93 -31.04 -15.42 -6.89
N ALA A 94 -31.77 -16.50 -7.13
CA ALA A 94 -32.88 -16.62 -8.07
C ALA A 94 -33.69 -17.85 -7.65
#